data_AF-A0A2M9EY84-F1
#
_entry.id   AF-A0A2M9EY84-F1
#
_cell.length_a   1.000
_cell.length_b   1.000
_cell.length_c   1.000
_cell.angle_alpha   90.00
_cell.angle_beta   90.00
_cell.angle_gamma   90.00
#
_symmetry.space_group_name_H-M   'P 1'
#
loop_
_entity.id
_entity.type
_entity.pdbx_description
1 polymer ?
#
loop_
_entity_poly.entity_id
_entity_poly.type
_entity_poly.pdbx_seq_one_letter_code
_entity_poly.pdbx_strand_id
1 'polypeptide(L)'
;MFDKEAWNSKDQNELFKTLLHRIKVEKKFSDKSIQDMKKLMRYAYYLKMSNQKNYLVAEQEFERILKLFKGNAEACYRYGFILYQKRDWAKALYYFDQALTHGTTRALFPLTESQAMKAPFFKGYCAAQVLKEVKEEMELLDEEDKKLQGEGISISDLIEQFRNEIKSHKYTLETNQEEFVYLDEEVYEDSIFDTKYELLLNYADEGLYAKCRGTRVDLTVDQMELLEKLIKAEGRMVSLHDLDEEISWDTYRTRIRRLKEKFANADVDLAIDNVRGEQSYKLMRMYYGIIRADA
;
A
#
# COMPACT_ATOMS: atom_id res chain seq x y z
N MET A 1 -6.12 28.42 -10.37
CA MET A 1 -5.65 28.75 -11.73
C MET A 1 -4.28 29.38 -11.56
N PHE A 2 -3.21 28.71 -12.01
CA PHE A 2 -1.84 29.25 -11.92
C PHE A 2 -1.64 30.24 -13.06
N ASP A 3 -1.49 31.51 -12.73
CA ASP A 3 -1.08 32.52 -13.70
C ASP A 3 0.41 32.29 -14.01
N LYS A 4 0.69 31.95 -15.27
CA LYS A 4 2.02 31.51 -15.74
C LYS A 4 2.94 32.69 -16.07
N GLU A 5 2.46 33.91 -15.97
CA GLU A 5 3.23 35.10 -16.37
C GLU A 5 3.83 35.80 -15.14
N ALA A 6 5.15 36.01 -15.19
CA ALA A 6 6.01 36.71 -14.22
C ALA A 6 6.57 35.92 -12.99
N TRP A 7 7.20 34.76 -13.22
CA TRP A 7 8.11 34.12 -12.24
C TRP A 7 9.58 34.13 -12.70
N ASN A 8 10.32 35.21 -12.41
CA ASN A 8 11.77 35.31 -12.65
C ASN A 8 12.58 34.63 -11.53
N SER A 9 13.43 33.66 -11.86
CA SER A 9 14.16 32.83 -10.87
C SER A 9 15.14 33.61 -9.98
N LYS A 10 15.71 34.73 -10.48
CA LYS A 10 16.67 35.54 -9.73
C LYS A 10 16.00 36.38 -8.63
N ASP A 11 14.85 36.98 -8.94
CA ASP A 11 14.08 37.80 -8.01
C ASP A 11 13.46 36.95 -6.89
N GLN A 12 13.09 35.71 -7.21
CA GLN A 12 12.51 34.78 -6.24
C GLN A 12 13.53 34.25 -5.22
N ASN A 13 14.79 34.07 -5.59
CA ASN A 13 15.84 33.65 -4.66
C ASN A 13 16.14 34.77 -3.62
N GLU A 14 16.21 36.03 -4.07
CA GLU A 14 16.38 37.17 -3.17
C GLU A 14 15.17 37.41 -2.26
N LEU A 15 13.96 37.22 -2.79
CA LEU A 15 12.75 37.21 -1.98
C LEU A 15 12.81 36.10 -0.91
N PHE A 16 13.21 34.89 -1.29
CA PHE A 16 13.30 33.75 -0.38
C PHE A 16 14.30 34.01 0.76
N LYS A 17 15.50 34.52 0.46
CA LYS A 17 16.49 34.91 1.48
C LYS A 17 15.94 35.97 2.43
N THR A 18 15.22 36.95 1.90
CA THR A 18 14.61 38.02 2.70
C THR A 18 13.54 37.48 3.65
N LEU A 19 12.69 36.56 3.15
CA LEU A 19 11.65 35.90 3.95
C LEU A 19 12.25 35.02 5.06
N LEU A 20 13.27 34.22 4.74
CA LEU A 20 14.00 33.42 5.74
C LEU A 20 14.60 34.29 6.84
N HIS A 21 15.27 35.39 6.45
CA HIS A 21 15.89 36.29 7.42
C HIS A 21 14.84 36.90 8.36
N ARG A 22 13.70 37.33 7.82
CA ARG A 22 12.62 37.92 8.62
C ARG A 22 12.05 36.94 9.64
N ILE A 23 11.75 35.72 9.23
CA ILE A 23 11.25 34.67 10.14
C ILE A 23 12.29 34.35 11.22
N LYS A 24 13.58 34.31 10.86
CA LYS A 24 14.66 34.05 11.82
C LYS A 24 14.80 35.14 12.88
N VAL A 25 14.55 36.40 12.52
CA VAL A 25 14.60 37.54 13.45
C VAL A 25 13.37 37.59 14.36
N GLU A 26 12.21 37.14 13.87
CA GLU A 26 11.00 37.06 14.66
C GLU A 26 11.07 35.91 15.70
N LYS A 27 11.26 36.27 16.98
CA LYS A 27 11.37 35.30 18.10
C LYS A 27 10.08 34.50 18.38
N LYS A 28 8.93 34.90 17.82
CA LYS A 28 7.63 34.24 17.94
C LYS A 28 6.96 34.20 16.56
N PHE A 29 6.28 33.10 16.24
CA PHE A 29 5.48 32.98 15.02
C PHE A 29 4.29 33.96 15.07
N SER A 30 4.48 35.14 14.48
CA SER A 30 3.40 36.08 14.20
C SER A 30 2.61 35.64 12.97
N ASP A 31 1.42 36.21 12.76
CA ASP A 31 0.65 36.01 11.53
C ASP A 31 1.48 36.32 10.27
N LYS A 32 2.38 37.31 10.37
CA LYS A 32 3.29 37.69 9.28
C LYS A 32 4.33 36.60 9.02
N SER A 33 4.94 36.04 10.05
CA SER A 33 5.86 34.90 9.92
C SER A 33 5.16 33.66 9.33
N ILE A 34 3.90 33.42 9.68
CA ILE A 34 3.10 32.33 9.09
C ILE A 34 2.91 32.57 7.59
N GLN A 35 2.54 33.78 7.18
CA GLN A 35 2.36 34.12 5.76
C GLN A 35 3.67 34.02 4.98
N ASP A 36 4.77 34.48 5.57
CA ASP A 36 6.09 34.38 4.95
C ASP A 36 6.53 32.91 4.82
N MET A 37 6.24 32.06 5.81
CA MET A 37 6.49 30.62 5.72
C MET A 37 5.62 29.93 4.66
N LYS A 38 4.35 30.33 4.50
CA LYS A 38 3.50 29.86 3.38
C LYS A 38 4.11 30.19 2.02
N LYS A 39 4.72 31.37 1.87
CA LYS A 39 5.42 31.76 0.64
C LYS A 39 6.68 30.92 0.41
N LEU A 40 7.50 30.70 1.45
CA LEU A 40 8.67 29.82 1.38
C LEU A 40 8.27 28.39 0.94
N MET A 41 7.21 27.83 1.53
CA MET A 41 6.68 26.51 1.17
C MET A 41 6.23 26.43 -0.30
N ARG A 42 5.53 27.46 -0.80
CA ARG A 42 5.11 27.54 -2.21
C ARG A 42 6.32 27.61 -3.15
N TYR A 43 7.33 28.38 -2.79
CA TYR A 43 8.57 28.48 -3.58
C TYR A 43 9.32 27.15 -3.65
N ALA A 44 9.56 26.50 -2.51
CA ALA A 44 10.21 25.19 -2.46
C ALA A 44 9.42 24.12 -3.24
N TYR A 45 8.08 24.16 -3.16
CA TYR A 45 7.23 23.28 -3.94
C TYR A 45 7.28 23.56 -5.45
N TYR A 46 7.29 24.82 -5.86
CA TYR A 46 7.46 25.20 -7.26
C TYR A 46 8.76 24.64 -7.84
N LEU A 47 9.88 24.77 -7.11
CA LEU A 47 11.16 24.22 -7.55
C LEU A 47 11.11 22.71 -7.79
N LYS A 48 10.40 21.97 -6.92
CA LYS A 48 10.15 20.52 -7.07
C LYS A 48 9.32 20.19 -8.31
N MET A 49 8.31 20.99 -8.65
CA MET A 49 7.34 20.70 -9.71
C MET A 49 7.68 21.29 -11.09
N SER A 50 8.58 22.27 -11.15
CA SER A 50 8.92 22.96 -12.40
C SER A 50 9.50 22.00 -13.46
N ASN A 51 9.37 22.35 -14.74
CA ASN A 51 9.84 21.51 -15.87
C ASN A 51 11.35 21.22 -15.85
N GLN A 52 12.13 22.00 -15.08
CA GLN A 52 13.57 21.78 -14.87
C GLN A 52 13.87 21.09 -13.52
N LYS A 53 12.85 20.52 -12.85
CA LYS A 53 12.86 19.76 -11.59
C LYS A 53 14.18 19.87 -10.83
N ASN A 54 14.41 21.02 -10.19
CA ASN A 54 15.63 21.23 -9.43
C ASN A 54 15.46 20.62 -8.04
N TYR A 55 15.46 19.29 -7.97
CA TYR A 55 15.27 18.53 -6.73
C TYR A 55 16.31 18.90 -5.68
N LEU A 56 17.55 19.19 -6.10
CA LEU A 56 18.63 19.58 -5.20
C LEU A 56 18.36 20.92 -4.51
N VAL A 57 17.91 21.93 -5.26
CA VAL A 57 17.58 23.23 -4.66
C VAL A 57 16.32 23.12 -3.81
N ALA A 58 15.29 22.39 -4.28
CA ALA A 58 14.09 22.15 -3.48
C ALA A 58 14.41 21.45 -2.15
N GLU A 59 15.29 20.46 -2.16
CA GLU A 59 15.81 19.78 -0.97
C GLU A 59 16.40 20.78 0.02
N GLN A 60 17.35 21.62 -0.43
CA GLN A 60 17.98 22.65 0.40
C GLN A 60 16.97 23.63 0.99
N GLU A 61 15.96 24.03 0.23
CA GLU A 61 14.96 24.97 0.72
C GLU A 61 14.01 24.33 1.75
N PHE A 62 13.58 23.08 1.56
CA PHE A 62 12.82 22.38 2.59
C PHE A 62 13.64 22.14 3.86
N GLU A 63 14.94 21.82 3.73
CA GLU A 63 15.84 21.69 4.88
C GLU A 63 15.93 23.01 5.67
N ARG A 64 16.07 24.15 4.99
CA ARG A 64 16.09 25.48 5.62
C ARG A 64 14.77 25.83 6.29
N ILE A 65 13.63 25.50 5.68
CA ILE A 65 12.31 25.68 6.28
C ILE A 65 12.19 24.86 7.57
N LEU A 66 12.63 23.60 7.56
CA LEU A 66 12.60 22.70 8.71
C LEU A 66 13.56 23.13 9.84
N LYS A 67 14.68 23.80 9.51
CA LYS A 67 15.55 24.44 10.51
C LYS A 67 14.85 25.59 11.24
N LEU A 68 13.94 26.30 10.58
CA LEU A 68 13.15 27.36 11.21
C LEU A 68 11.93 26.82 11.97
N PHE A 69 11.25 25.82 11.40
CA PHE A 69 10.07 25.23 12.01
C PHE A 69 10.03 23.71 11.81
N LYS A 70 10.59 22.98 12.79
CA LYS A 70 10.64 21.51 12.79
C LYS A 70 9.25 20.86 12.76
N GLY A 71 8.23 21.52 13.33
CA GLY A 71 6.85 21.05 13.37
C GLY A 71 6.06 21.26 12.08
N ASN A 72 6.70 21.63 10.97
CA ASN A 72 6.03 21.82 9.69
C ASN A 72 5.75 20.46 9.03
N ALA A 73 4.58 19.88 9.29
CA ALA A 73 4.21 18.56 8.78
C ALA A 73 4.25 18.49 7.25
N GLU A 74 3.75 19.53 6.57
CA GLU A 74 3.79 19.61 5.11
C GLU A 74 5.25 19.62 4.57
N ALA A 75 6.16 20.37 5.19
CA ALA A 75 7.56 20.38 4.80
C ALA A 75 8.26 19.04 5.08
N CYS A 76 7.99 18.42 6.23
CA CYS A 76 8.48 17.07 6.56
C CYS A 76 8.06 16.06 5.48
N TYR A 77 6.78 16.04 5.10
CA TYR A 77 6.29 15.16 4.03
C TYR A 77 7.00 15.41 2.70
N ARG A 78 7.12 16.68 2.30
CA ARG A 78 7.70 17.06 1.00
C ARG A 78 9.20 16.75 0.94
N TYR A 79 9.92 16.97 2.04
CA TYR A 79 11.33 16.64 2.18
C TYR A 79 11.56 15.13 2.22
N GLY A 80 10.76 14.40 3.00
CA GLY A 80 10.76 12.93 3.02
C GLY A 80 10.54 12.31 1.64
N PHE A 81 9.63 12.89 0.84
CA PHE A 81 9.44 12.44 -0.55
C PHE A 81 10.66 12.67 -1.45
N ILE A 82 11.40 13.77 -1.27
CA ILE A 82 12.63 14.01 -2.04
C ILE A 82 13.70 12.98 -1.67
N LEU A 83 13.86 12.71 -0.37
CA LEU A 83 14.78 11.68 0.13
C LEU A 83 14.41 10.27 -0.35
N TYR A 84 13.11 9.95 -0.36
CA TYR A 84 12.58 8.72 -0.95
C TYR A 84 12.96 8.57 -2.43
N GLN A 85 12.83 9.62 -3.24
CA GLN A 85 13.25 9.59 -4.66
C GLN A 85 14.77 9.39 -4.81
N LYS A 86 15.55 9.85 -3.84
CA LYS A 86 17.01 9.66 -3.77
C LYS A 86 17.43 8.32 -3.16
N ARG A 87 16.48 7.48 -2.74
CA ARG A 87 16.71 6.20 -2.04
C ARG A 87 17.43 6.35 -0.69
N ASP A 88 17.35 7.52 -0.06
CA ASP A 88 17.83 7.71 1.32
C ASP A 88 16.72 7.28 2.29
N TRP A 89 16.48 5.96 2.38
CA TRP A 89 15.29 5.40 3.01
C TRP A 89 15.20 5.71 4.49
N ALA A 90 16.32 5.64 5.22
CA ALA A 90 16.35 5.92 6.65
C ALA A 90 15.96 7.37 6.96
N LYS A 91 16.49 8.36 6.21
CA LYS A 91 16.07 9.75 6.40
C LYS A 91 14.65 9.99 5.90
N ALA A 92 14.26 9.39 4.78
CA ALA A 92 12.88 9.49 4.28
C ALA A 92 11.88 8.99 5.32
N LEU A 93 12.14 7.81 5.91
CA LEU A 93 11.37 7.21 6.99
C LEU A 93 11.19 8.18 8.17
N TYR A 94 12.29 8.76 8.65
CA TYR A 94 12.27 9.75 9.72
C TYR A 94 11.35 10.93 9.40
N TYR A 95 11.47 11.53 8.21
CA TYR A 95 10.66 12.70 7.86
C TYR A 95 9.19 12.37 7.58
N PHE A 96 8.86 11.18 7.09
CA PHE A 96 7.45 10.76 7.02
C PHE A 96 6.85 10.54 8.41
N ASP A 97 7.62 10.00 9.35
CA ASP A 97 7.18 9.87 10.74
C ASP A 97 6.94 11.24 11.41
N GLN A 98 7.85 12.19 11.22
CA GLN A 98 7.67 13.57 11.70
C GLN A 98 6.47 14.26 11.06
N ALA A 99 6.22 14.00 9.76
CA ALA A 99 5.06 14.53 9.06
C ALA A 99 3.74 14.03 9.66
N LEU A 100 3.66 12.75 10.01
CA LEU A 100 2.48 12.15 10.65
C LEU A 100 2.31 12.65 12.09
N THR A 101 3.39 12.70 12.86
CA THR A 101 3.39 13.19 14.25
C THR A 101 2.88 14.62 14.36
N HIS A 102 3.30 15.48 13.43
CA HIS A 102 2.91 16.89 13.41
C HIS A 102 1.69 17.18 12.52
N GLY A 103 1.14 16.19 11.82
CA GLY A 103 0.17 16.34 10.74
C GLY A 103 -1.29 16.54 11.16
N THR A 104 -1.58 16.71 12.45
CA THR A 104 -2.96 16.86 12.96
C THR A 104 -3.65 18.10 12.40
N THR A 105 -4.99 18.10 12.38
CA THR A 105 -5.81 19.21 11.86
C THR A 105 -5.62 20.55 12.58
N ARG A 106 -4.98 20.55 13.76
CA ARG A 106 -4.64 21.75 14.54
C ARG A 106 -3.23 22.30 14.24
N ALA A 107 -2.45 21.64 13.40
CA ALA A 107 -1.11 22.09 13.05
C ALA A 107 -1.14 23.36 12.19
N LEU A 108 -0.11 24.19 12.32
CA LEU A 108 0.03 25.44 11.56
C LEU A 108 0.19 25.21 10.04
N PHE A 109 0.80 24.07 9.69
CA PHE A 109 1.01 23.58 8.32
C PHE A 109 0.65 22.09 8.27
N PRO A 110 -0.65 21.76 8.31
CA PRO A 110 -1.11 20.38 8.39
C PRO A 110 -0.88 19.68 7.05
N LEU A 111 -0.92 18.35 7.08
CA LEU A 111 -0.96 17.57 5.85
C LEU A 111 -2.29 17.80 5.13
N THR A 112 -2.26 17.84 3.80
CA THR A 112 -3.49 17.65 3.01
C THR A 112 -4.00 16.22 3.18
N GLU A 113 -5.28 15.99 2.93
CA GLU A 113 -5.89 14.65 3.03
C GLU A 113 -5.12 13.61 2.19
N SER A 114 -4.76 13.94 0.94
CA SER A 114 -3.97 13.04 0.10
C SER A 114 -2.57 12.76 0.68
N GLN A 115 -1.94 13.74 1.32
CA GLN A 115 -0.63 13.54 1.94
C GLN A 115 -0.75 12.71 3.22
N ALA A 116 -1.78 12.94 4.03
CA ALA A 116 -2.07 12.17 5.23
C ALA A 116 -2.34 10.70 4.89
N MET A 117 -3.03 10.43 3.78
CA MET A 117 -3.24 9.07 3.28
C MET A 117 -1.95 8.44 2.74
N LYS A 118 -1.11 9.19 2.01
CA LYS A 118 0.11 8.66 1.36
C LYS A 118 1.31 8.50 2.30
N ALA A 119 1.41 9.34 3.34
CA ALA A 119 2.56 9.34 4.24
C ALA A 119 2.78 7.99 4.96
N PRO A 120 1.73 7.29 5.47
CA PRO A 120 1.88 5.96 6.04
C PRO A 120 2.43 4.92 5.05
N PHE A 121 1.95 4.92 3.79
CA PHE A 121 2.47 4.01 2.76
C PHE A 121 3.95 4.26 2.48
N PHE A 122 4.36 5.52 2.33
CA PHE A 122 5.77 5.84 2.12
C PHE A 122 6.63 5.52 3.36
N LYS A 123 6.11 5.74 4.57
CA LYS A 123 6.78 5.35 5.83
C LYS A 123 7.00 3.83 5.85
N GLY A 124 5.95 3.04 5.62
CA GLY A 124 6.02 1.58 5.58
C GLY A 124 6.99 1.07 4.52
N TYR A 125 6.91 1.61 3.30
CA TYR A 125 7.85 1.26 2.23
C TYR A 125 9.31 1.56 2.61
N CYS A 126 9.59 2.75 3.16
CA CYS A 126 10.96 3.09 3.56
C CYS A 126 11.46 2.19 4.70
N ALA A 127 10.60 1.85 5.66
CA ALA A 127 10.95 0.89 6.72
C ALA A 127 11.31 -0.48 6.14
N ALA A 128 10.53 -0.99 5.19
CA ALA A 128 10.81 -2.25 4.51
C ALA A 128 12.15 -2.22 3.74
N GLN A 129 12.47 -1.11 3.06
CA GLN A 129 13.76 -0.97 2.37
C GLN A 129 14.94 -0.88 3.36
N VAL A 130 14.81 -0.15 4.46
CA VAL A 130 15.84 -0.13 5.52
C VAL A 130 16.05 -1.54 6.08
N LEU A 131 14.97 -2.28 6.37
CA LEU A 131 15.07 -3.66 6.84
C LEU A 131 15.74 -4.57 5.81
N LYS A 132 15.47 -4.36 4.52
CA LYS A 132 16.12 -5.10 3.44
C LYS A 132 17.62 -4.80 3.38
N GLU A 133 18.03 -3.55 3.42
CA GLU A 133 19.45 -3.15 3.44
C GLU A 133 20.17 -3.71 4.66
N VAL A 134 19.54 -3.63 5.83
CA VAL A 134 20.05 -4.24 7.07
C VAL A 134 20.20 -5.75 6.90
N LYS A 135 19.20 -6.46 6.34
CA LYS A 135 19.29 -7.90 6.08
C LYS A 135 20.47 -8.23 5.15
N GLU A 136 20.63 -7.50 4.05
CA GLU A 136 21.72 -7.70 3.08
C GLU A 136 23.09 -7.47 3.74
N GLU A 137 23.24 -6.40 4.54
CA GLU A 137 24.47 -6.14 5.30
C GLU A 137 24.75 -7.23 6.34
N MET A 138 23.71 -7.76 6.96
CA MET A 138 23.82 -8.79 7.98
C MET A 138 24.18 -10.17 7.42
N GLU A 139 23.83 -10.46 6.17
CA GLU A 139 24.31 -11.66 5.46
C GLU A 139 25.82 -11.61 5.22
N LEU A 140 26.43 -10.42 5.27
CA LEU A 140 27.88 -10.21 5.15
C LEU A 140 28.63 -10.31 6.49
N LEU A 141 27.92 -10.41 7.62
CA LEU A 141 28.53 -10.53 8.94
C LEU A 141 28.91 -11.99 9.24
N ASP A 142 30.07 -12.18 9.86
CA ASP A 142 30.49 -13.49 10.37
C ASP A 142 29.65 -13.91 11.60
N GLU A 143 29.54 -15.22 11.84
CA GLU A 143 28.71 -15.79 12.93
C GLU A 143 29.16 -15.38 14.34
N GLU A 144 30.40 -14.90 14.50
CA GLU A 144 30.88 -14.31 15.76
C GLU A 144 30.36 -12.89 15.97
N ASP A 145 30.25 -12.08 14.92
CA ASP A 145 29.73 -10.70 14.98
C ASP A 145 28.23 -10.67 15.28
N LYS A 146 27.48 -11.67 14.77
CA LYS A 146 26.03 -11.82 15.05
C LYS A 146 25.73 -12.16 16.52
N LYS A 147 26.72 -12.66 17.26
CA LYS A 147 26.62 -13.04 18.68
C LYS A 147 27.02 -11.93 19.65
N LEU A 148 27.44 -10.77 19.15
CA LEU A 148 27.82 -9.64 19.99
C LEU A 148 26.61 -9.15 20.81
N GLN A 149 26.64 -9.41 22.12
CA GLN A 149 25.72 -8.83 23.09
C GLN A 149 26.25 -7.45 23.53
N GLY A 150 25.87 -6.41 22.79
CA GLY A 150 25.79 -5.07 23.37
C GLY A 150 24.55 -4.92 24.26
N GLU A 151 24.42 -3.80 24.97
CA GLU A 151 23.19 -3.46 25.72
C GLU A 151 21.95 -3.56 24.80
N GLY A 152 21.05 -4.53 25.05
CA GLY A 152 19.80 -4.68 24.32
C GLY A 152 19.48 -6.11 23.84
N ILE A 153 18.48 -6.22 22.97
CA ILE A 153 18.10 -7.45 22.26
C ILE A 153 19.25 -7.82 21.32
N SER A 154 19.68 -9.09 21.31
CA SER A 154 20.74 -9.53 20.39
C SER A 154 20.28 -9.32 18.94
N ILE A 155 21.22 -9.02 18.05
CA ILE A 155 20.92 -8.83 16.63
C ILE A 155 20.17 -10.06 16.08
N SER A 156 20.56 -11.27 16.48
CA SER A 156 19.85 -12.52 16.14
C SER A 156 18.41 -12.59 16.64
N ASP A 157 18.13 -12.16 17.87
CA ASP A 157 16.77 -12.19 18.41
C ASP A 157 15.87 -11.17 17.71
N LEU A 158 16.44 -10.00 17.35
CA LEU A 158 15.74 -8.97 16.60
C LEU A 158 15.40 -9.45 15.17
N ILE A 159 16.32 -10.16 14.51
CA ILE A 159 16.07 -10.80 13.20
C ILE A 159 14.90 -11.77 13.30
N GLU A 160 14.91 -12.62 14.33
CA GLU A 160 13.91 -13.66 14.46
C GLU A 160 12.53 -13.07 14.74
N GLN A 161 12.45 -12.02 15.56
CA GLN A 161 11.22 -11.24 15.75
C GLN A 161 10.69 -10.66 14.44
N PHE A 162 11.55 -9.99 13.65
CA PHE A 162 11.12 -9.44 12.36
C PHE A 162 10.72 -10.51 11.35
N ARG A 163 11.44 -11.62 11.28
CA ARG A 163 11.07 -12.75 10.40
C ARG A 163 9.72 -13.32 10.79
N ASN A 164 9.44 -13.46 12.09
CA ASN A 164 8.17 -13.99 12.56
C ASN A 164 7.01 -13.02 12.27
N GLU A 165 7.20 -11.71 12.44
CA GLU A 165 6.17 -10.71 12.10
C GLU A 165 5.91 -10.63 10.58
N ILE A 166 6.95 -10.74 9.74
CA ILE A 166 6.79 -10.76 8.28
C ILE A 166 6.12 -12.07 7.84
N LYS A 167 6.52 -13.21 8.42
CA LYS A 167 5.87 -14.50 8.17
C LYS A 167 4.41 -14.50 8.60
N SER A 168 4.05 -13.80 9.68
CA SER A 168 2.69 -13.83 10.22
C SER A 168 1.66 -13.05 9.42
N HIS A 169 2.08 -12.35 8.36
CA HIS A 169 1.20 -11.60 7.46
C HIS A 169 1.44 -11.99 6.00
N LYS A 170 1.91 -13.23 5.74
CA LYS A 170 2.23 -13.68 4.37
C LYS A 170 0.97 -13.88 3.51
N TYR A 171 -0.15 -14.24 4.14
CA TYR A 171 -1.40 -14.46 3.44
C TYR A 171 -2.58 -13.76 4.10
N THR A 172 -3.59 -13.45 3.29
CA THR A 172 -4.87 -12.93 3.74
C THR A 172 -5.99 -13.88 3.37
N LEU A 173 -6.91 -14.11 4.32
CA LEU A 173 -8.11 -14.93 4.15
C LEU A 173 -9.36 -14.06 4.30
N GLU A 174 -10.17 -14.05 3.24
CA GLU A 174 -11.48 -13.40 3.19
C GLU A 174 -12.57 -14.48 3.26
N THR A 175 -13.51 -14.38 4.21
CA THR A 175 -14.65 -15.30 4.33
C THR A 175 -15.98 -14.54 4.32
N ASN A 176 -17.11 -15.24 4.19
CA ASN A 176 -18.44 -14.62 4.35
C ASN A 176 -18.95 -14.57 5.79
N GLN A 177 -18.15 -14.96 6.79
CA GLN A 177 -18.52 -14.90 8.21
C GLN A 177 -17.67 -13.94 9.04
N GLU A 178 -16.46 -13.62 8.59
CA GLU A 178 -15.48 -12.81 9.32
C GLU A 178 -14.86 -11.74 8.41
N GLU A 179 -14.45 -10.60 8.99
CA GLU A 179 -13.58 -9.64 8.30
C GLU A 179 -12.21 -10.27 8.04
N PHE A 180 -11.51 -9.76 7.01
CA PHE A 180 -10.17 -10.18 6.58
C PHE A 180 -9.25 -10.63 7.73
N VAL A 181 -8.77 -11.87 7.66
CA VAL A 181 -7.85 -12.47 8.63
C VAL A 181 -6.46 -12.62 8.00
N TYR A 182 -5.40 -12.25 8.73
CA TYR A 182 -4.02 -12.52 8.33
C TYR A 182 -3.63 -13.93 8.76
N LEU A 183 -3.03 -14.69 7.84
CA LEU A 183 -2.53 -16.04 8.10
C LEU A 183 -1.00 -16.05 8.02
N ASP A 184 -0.39 -16.72 8.99
CA ASP A 184 0.99 -17.17 8.88
C ASP A 184 1.10 -18.42 7.97
N GLU A 185 2.32 -18.90 7.73
CA GLU A 185 2.59 -20.04 6.85
C GLU A 185 2.05 -21.37 7.40
N GLU A 186 2.10 -21.58 8.72
CA GLU A 186 1.61 -22.79 9.39
C GLU A 186 0.07 -22.83 9.34
N VAL A 187 -0.57 -21.71 9.65
CA VAL A 187 -2.03 -21.54 9.57
C VAL A 187 -2.52 -21.59 8.12
N TYR A 188 -1.75 -21.09 7.16
CA TYR A 188 -2.07 -21.25 5.73
C TYR A 188 -2.11 -22.72 5.32
N GLU A 189 -1.07 -23.50 5.69
CA GLU A 189 -1.03 -24.94 5.41
C GLU A 189 -2.25 -25.63 6.03
N ASP A 190 -2.57 -25.34 7.30
CA ASP A 190 -3.77 -25.89 7.93
C ASP A 190 -5.06 -25.45 7.23
N SER A 191 -5.16 -24.18 6.82
CA SER A 191 -6.36 -23.60 6.17
C SER A 191 -6.62 -24.17 4.78
N ILE A 192 -5.57 -24.49 4.00
CA ILE A 192 -5.75 -25.15 2.71
C ILE A 192 -6.18 -26.61 2.87
N PHE A 193 -5.92 -27.24 4.02
CA PHE A 193 -6.41 -28.57 4.35
C PHE A 193 -7.76 -28.56 5.07
N ASP A 194 -8.16 -27.43 5.64
CA ASP A 194 -9.43 -27.27 6.34
C ASP A 194 -10.62 -27.69 5.47
N THR A 195 -11.52 -28.45 6.07
CA THR A 195 -12.77 -28.93 5.48
C THR A 195 -13.96 -28.08 5.88
N LYS A 196 -13.74 -27.08 6.73
CA LYS A 196 -14.75 -26.10 7.14
C LYS A 196 -15.36 -25.41 5.93
N TYR A 197 -14.54 -25.03 4.94
CA TYR A 197 -14.98 -24.35 3.71
C TYR A 197 -15.54 -25.33 2.69
N GLU A 198 -16.74 -25.03 2.18
CA GLU A 198 -17.31 -25.78 1.05
C GLU A 198 -16.59 -25.41 -0.26
N LEU A 199 -16.09 -24.18 -0.36
CA LEU A 199 -15.33 -23.67 -1.50
C LEU A 199 -14.21 -22.71 -1.06
N LEU A 200 -12.97 -23.05 -1.34
CA LEU A 200 -11.78 -22.25 -1.05
C LEU A 200 -11.11 -21.84 -2.37
N LEU A 201 -10.94 -20.53 -2.59
CA LEU A 201 -10.15 -20.01 -3.72
C LEU A 201 -8.74 -19.68 -3.24
N ASN A 202 -7.72 -20.23 -3.88
CA ASN A 202 -6.32 -19.94 -3.57
C ASN A 202 -5.64 -19.19 -4.72
N TYR A 203 -5.14 -17.99 -4.41
CA TYR A 203 -4.35 -17.13 -5.31
C TYR A 203 -2.84 -17.14 -4.98
N ALA A 204 -2.38 -18.00 -4.08
CA ALA A 204 -1.04 -17.98 -3.50
C ALA A 204 -0.08 -19.05 -4.10
N ASP A 205 1.04 -19.31 -3.40
CA ASP A 205 2.29 -19.97 -3.83
C ASP A 205 2.17 -21.28 -4.65
N GLU A 206 1.06 -22.03 -4.54
CA GLU A 206 0.86 -23.29 -5.28
C GLU A 206 0.06 -23.15 -6.60
N GLY A 207 -0.14 -21.92 -7.05
CA GLY A 207 -0.86 -21.60 -8.27
C GLY A 207 -2.35 -21.35 -8.06
N LEU A 208 -3.06 -21.09 -9.16
CA LEU A 208 -4.46 -20.67 -9.15
C LEU A 208 -5.38 -21.89 -9.13
N TYR A 209 -6.03 -22.15 -8.00
CA TYR A 209 -6.96 -23.27 -7.90
C TYR A 209 -8.13 -22.96 -6.96
N ALA A 210 -9.21 -23.71 -7.15
CA ALA A 210 -10.31 -23.80 -6.22
C ALA A 210 -10.30 -25.18 -5.55
N LYS A 211 -10.47 -25.24 -4.24
CA LYS A 211 -10.74 -26.47 -3.51
C LYS A 211 -12.21 -26.49 -3.13
N CYS A 212 -12.97 -27.43 -3.68
CA CYS A 212 -14.39 -27.57 -3.39
C CYS A 212 -14.63 -28.93 -2.73
N ARG A 213 -15.15 -28.92 -1.50
CA ARG A 213 -15.42 -30.14 -0.71
C ARG A 213 -14.23 -31.12 -0.65
N GLY A 214 -13.01 -30.60 -0.51
CA GLY A 214 -11.80 -31.43 -0.47
C GLY A 214 -11.08 -31.59 -1.81
N THR A 215 -11.78 -31.41 -2.94
CA THR A 215 -11.21 -31.66 -4.27
C THR A 215 -10.60 -30.40 -4.86
N ARG A 216 -9.33 -30.49 -5.28
CA ARG A 216 -8.60 -29.42 -5.99
C ARG A 216 -8.99 -29.38 -7.46
N VAL A 217 -9.26 -28.18 -7.96
CA VAL A 217 -9.56 -27.87 -9.37
C VAL A 217 -8.69 -26.71 -9.80
N ASP A 218 -7.72 -26.96 -10.68
CA ASP A 218 -6.84 -25.89 -11.19
C ASP A 218 -7.60 -24.99 -12.18
N LEU A 219 -7.55 -23.68 -11.95
CA LEU A 219 -8.30 -22.66 -12.68
C LEU A 219 -7.36 -21.66 -13.36
N THR A 220 -7.82 -21.06 -14.46
CA THR A 220 -7.13 -19.90 -15.06
C THR A 220 -7.50 -18.63 -14.31
N VAL A 221 -6.76 -17.54 -14.51
CA VAL A 221 -7.09 -16.21 -13.95
C VAL A 221 -8.54 -15.83 -14.21
N ASP A 222 -8.98 -15.85 -15.48
CA ASP A 222 -10.37 -15.55 -15.87
C ASP A 222 -11.42 -16.41 -15.16
N GLN A 223 -11.08 -17.67 -14.84
CA GLN A 223 -11.99 -18.60 -14.18
C GLN A 223 -12.05 -18.33 -12.68
N MET A 224 -10.93 -18.00 -12.05
CA MET A 224 -10.86 -17.56 -10.65
C MET A 224 -11.66 -16.28 -10.46
N GLU A 225 -11.44 -15.26 -11.29
CA GLU A 225 -12.14 -13.98 -11.20
C GLU A 225 -13.66 -14.14 -11.38
N LEU A 226 -14.07 -14.93 -12.37
CA LEU A 226 -15.49 -15.21 -12.58
C LEU A 226 -16.11 -15.94 -11.39
N LEU A 227 -15.42 -16.95 -10.85
CA LEU A 227 -15.90 -17.71 -9.71
C LEU A 227 -15.97 -16.84 -8.44
N GLU A 228 -14.96 -15.99 -8.20
CA GLU A 228 -14.97 -15.03 -7.11
C GLU A 228 -16.17 -14.07 -7.19
N LYS A 229 -16.45 -13.50 -8.38
CA LYS A 229 -17.63 -12.63 -8.59
C LYS A 229 -18.93 -13.37 -8.27
N LEU A 230 -19.06 -14.65 -8.68
CA LEU A 230 -20.22 -15.48 -8.39
C LEU A 230 -20.38 -15.79 -6.90
N ILE A 231 -19.28 -16.05 -6.20
CA ILE A 231 -19.27 -16.34 -4.76
C ILE A 231 -19.66 -15.09 -3.95
N LYS A 232 -19.04 -13.94 -4.25
CA LYS A 232 -19.31 -12.65 -3.59
C LYS A 232 -20.73 -12.13 -3.82
N ALA A 233 -21.43 -12.65 -4.82
CA ALA A 233 -22.85 -12.37 -5.01
C ALA A 233 -23.74 -13.05 -3.94
N GLU A 234 -23.23 -14.05 -3.21
CA GLU A 234 -23.91 -14.73 -2.09
C GLU A 234 -25.31 -15.27 -2.43
N GLY A 235 -25.43 -15.91 -3.59
CA GLY A 235 -26.71 -16.41 -4.08
C GLY A 235 -27.61 -15.34 -4.70
N ARG A 236 -27.10 -14.13 -4.92
CA ARG A 236 -27.70 -13.19 -5.87
C ARG A 236 -27.32 -13.56 -7.30
N MET A 237 -28.11 -13.11 -8.25
CA MET A 237 -27.81 -13.24 -9.67
C MET A 237 -26.65 -12.34 -10.05
N VAL A 238 -25.74 -12.86 -10.87
CA VAL A 238 -24.67 -12.10 -11.53
C VAL A 238 -25.04 -12.03 -12.99
N SER A 239 -25.34 -10.82 -13.45
CA SER A 239 -25.65 -10.51 -14.84
C SER A 239 -24.39 -10.15 -15.63
N LEU A 240 -24.53 -10.06 -16.94
CA LEU A 240 -23.47 -9.55 -17.83
C LEU A 240 -22.94 -8.17 -17.38
N HIS A 241 -23.84 -7.31 -16.88
CA HIS A 241 -23.50 -5.95 -16.46
C HIS A 241 -22.66 -5.92 -15.17
N ASP A 242 -22.75 -6.95 -14.33
CA ASP A 242 -22.02 -7.03 -13.07
C ASP A 242 -20.55 -7.45 -13.27
N LEU A 243 -20.18 -7.90 -14.47
CA LEU A 243 -18.81 -8.33 -14.77
C LEU A 243 -17.89 -7.15 -15.10
N ASP A 244 -18.43 -5.94 -15.30
CA ASP A 244 -17.68 -4.71 -15.63
C ASP A 244 -16.75 -4.88 -16.86
N GLU A 245 -17.18 -5.72 -17.81
CA GLU A 245 -16.44 -6.11 -19.01
C GLU A 245 -17.30 -5.93 -20.27
N GLU A 246 -16.73 -5.43 -21.36
CA GLU A 246 -17.37 -5.40 -22.69
C GLU A 246 -17.35 -6.80 -23.34
N ILE A 247 -17.97 -7.78 -22.68
CA ILE A 247 -18.11 -9.13 -23.21
C ILE A 247 -19.54 -9.38 -23.69
N SER A 248 -19.68 -10.20 -24.73
CA SER A 248 -21.00 -10.64 -25.19
C SER A 248 -21.58 -11.71 -24.25
N TRP A 249 -22.91 -11.84 -24.27
CA TRP A 249 -23.61 -12.90 -23.54
C TRP A 249 -23.14 -14.31 -23.91
N ASP A 250 -22.80 -14.55 -25.19
CA ASP A 250 -22.28 -15.84 -25.63
C ASP A 250 -20.89 -16.13 -25.04
N THR A 251 -20.05 -15.10 -24.90
CA THR A 251 -18.76 -15.21 -24.20
C THR A 251 -18.96 -15.53 -22.72
N TYR A 252 -19.88 -14.84 -22.05
CA TYR A 252 -20.19 -15.10 -20.64
C TYR A 252 -20.73 -16.53 -20.42
N ARG A 253 -21.71 -16.95 -21.22
CA ARG A 253 -22.24 -18.33 -21.23
C ARG A 253 -21.13 -19.36 -21.46
N THR A 254 -20.22 -19.08 -22.38
CA THR A 254 -19.07 -19.97 -22.68
C THR A 254 -18.11 -20.06 -21.49
N ARG A 255 -17.81 -18.95 -20.82
CA ARG A 255 -16.97 -18.94 -19.63
C ARG A 255 -17.60 -19.76 -18.49
N ILE A 256 -18.91 -19.58 -18.24
CA ILE A 256 -19.64 -20.38 -17.24
C ILE A 256 -19.64 -21.86 -17.60
N ARG A 257 -19.91 -22.21 -18.86
CA ARG A 257 -19.88 -23.61 -19.31
C ARG A 257 -18.51 -24.24 -19.07
N ARG A 258 -17.42 -23.57 -19.46
CA ARG A 258 -16.06 -24.06 -19.24
C ARG A 258 -15.71 -24.21 -17.76
N LEU A 259 -16.21 -23.29 -16.92
CA LEU A 259 -16.05 -23.39 -15.47
C LEU A 259 -16.76 -24.65 -14.94
N LYS A 260 -18.05 -24.85 -15.28
CA LYS A 260 -18.81 -26.05 -14.89
C LYS A 260 -18.15 -27.34 -15.38
N GLU A 261 -17.67 -27.37 -16.62
CA GLU A 261 -16.96 -28.52 -17.20
C GLU A 261 -15.67 -28.84 -16.42
N LYS A 262 -14.91 -27.83 -15.99
CA LYS A 262 -13.71 -28.07 -15.16
C LYS A 262 -14.04 -28.72 -13.82
N PHE A 263 -15.07 -28.23 -13.13
CA PHE A 263 -15.50 -28.83 -11.86
C PHE A 263 -16.07 -30.23 -12.07
N ALA A 264 -16.89 -30.44 -13.11
CA ALA A 264 -17.45 -31.74 -13.44
C ALA A 264 -16.36 -32.78 -13.78
N ASN A 265 -15.29 -32.39 -14.48
CA ASN A 265 -14.15 -33.28 -14.77
C ASN A 265 -13.38 -33.70 -13.51
N ALA A 266 -13.51 -32.93 -12.42
CA ALA A 266 -12.96 -33.25 -11.11
C ALA A 266 -13.98 -33.96 -10.19
N ASP A 267 -15.11 -34.41 -10.73
CA ASP A 267 -16.22 -35.03 -9.96
C ASP A 267 -16.81 -34.09 -8.89
N VAL A 268 -16.81 -32.79 -9.17
CA VAL A 268 -17.41 -31.77 -8.32
C VAL A 268 -18.58 -31.12 -9.03
N ASP A 269 -19.76 -31.15 -8.41
CA ASP A 269 -20.89 -30.37 -8.89
C ASP A 269 -20.87 -28.97 -8.26
N LEU A 270 -20.52 -27.98 -9.08
CA LEU A 270 -20.63 -26.57 -8.73
C LEU A 270 -22.03 -26.09 -9.12
N ALA A 271 -22.89 -25.89 -8.11
CA ALA A 271 -24.30 -25.53 -8.24
C ALA A 271 -24.52 -24.10 -8.79
N ILE A 272 -24.15 -23.91 -10.06
CA ILE A 272 -24.37 -22.69 -10.84
C ILE A 272 -25.57 -22.91 -11.75
N ASP A 273 -26.62 -22.15 -11.52
CA ASP A 273 -27.84 -22.20 -12.29
C ASP A 273 -28.01 -20.98 -13.20
N ASN A 274 -28.53 -21.21 -14.39
CA ASN A 274 -29.01 -20.15 -15.26
C ASN A 274 -30.40 -19.71 -14.78
N VAL A 275 -30.61 -18.42 -14.61
CA VAL A 275 -31.94 -17.88 -14.25
C VAL A 275 -32.76 -17.74 -15.53
N ARG A 276 -33.86 -18.51 -15.61
CA ARG A 276 -34.70 -18.55 -16.82
C ARG A 276 -35.21 -17.16 -17.20
N GLY A 277 -34.96 -16.77 -18.45
CA GLY A 277 -35.42 -15.50 -18.99
C GLY A 277 -34.48 -14.32 -18.74
N GLU A 278 -33.36 -14.55 -18.04
CA GLU A 278 -32.38 -13.52 -17.74
C GLU A 278 -30.99 -13.89 -18.27
N GLN A 279 -30.22 -12.87 -18.66
CA GLN A 279 -28.80 -13.00 -19.01
C GLN A 279 -27.95 -13.03 -17.73
N SER A 280 -28.28 -13.95 -16.82
CA SER A 280 -27.68 -14.03 -15.49
C SER A 280 -27.47 -15.47 -15.02
N TYR A 281 -26.51 -15.64 -14.11
CA TYR A 281 -26.23 -16.89 -13.43
C TYR A 281 -26.21 -16.68 -11.93
N LYS A 282 -26.53 -17.74 -11.18
CA LYS A 282 -26.50 -17.74 -9.72
C LYS A 282 -25.73 -18.95 -9.23
N LEU A 283 -24.74 -18.71 -8.38
CA LEU A 283 -24.12 -19.75 -7.57
C LEU A 283 -24.93 -19.92 -6.28
N MET A 284 -25.27 -21.16 -5.93
CA MET A 284 -25.92 -21.44 -4.64
C MET A 284 -25.03 -20.97 -3.47
N ARG A 285 -25.65 -20.54 -2.37
CA ARG A 285 -24.91 -20.08 -1.20
C ARG A 285 -24.04 -21.22 -0.67
N MET A 286 -22.77 -20.90 -0.45
CA MET A 286 -21.77 -21.81 0.10
C MET A 286 -20.94 -21.08 1.15
N TYR A 287 -20.42 -21.82 2.11
CA TYR A 287 -19.41 -21.27 3.02
C TYR A 287 -18.06 -21.26 2.30
N TYR A 288 -17.44 -20.07 2.17
CA TYR A 288 -16.27 -19.89 1.33
C TYR A 288 -15.12 -19.18 2.05
N GLY A 289 -13.91 -19.44 1.54
CA GLY A 289 -12.70 -18.70 1.84
C GLY A 289 -11.98 -18.26 0.56
N ILE A 290 -11.33 -17.10 0.60
CA ILE A 290 -10.46 -16.63 -0.47
C ILE A 290 -9.10 -16.29 0.13
N ILE A 291 -8.07 -17.01 -0.28
CA ILE A 291 -6.69 -16.81 0.17
C ILE A 291 -5.90 -16.04 -0.87
N ARG A 292 -5.16 -15.02 -0.45
CA ARG A 292 -4.21 -14.26 -1.28
C ARG A 292 -2.86 -14.19 -0.59
N ALA A 293 -1.79 -14.18 -1.37
CA ALA A 293 -0.47 -13.81 -0.87
C ALA A 293 -0.37 -12.28 -0.79
N ASP A 294 0.10 -11.77 0.35
CA ASP A 294 0.46 -10.37 0.47
C ASP A 294 1.82 -10.14 -0.23
N ALA A 295 1.84 -9.21 -1.18
CA ALA A 295 2.97 -8.96 -2.08
C ALA A 295 4.08 -8.10 -1.45
#